data_AF-A0A835SQQ0-F1
#
_entry.id   AF-A0A835SQQ0-F1
#
_cell.length_a   1.000
_cell.length_b   1.000
_cell.length_c   1.000
_cell.angle_alpha   90.00
_cell.angle_beta   90.00
_cell.angle_gamma   90.00
#
_symmetry.space_group_name_H-M   'P 1'
#
loop_
_entity.id
_entity.type
_entity.pdbx_description
1 polymer ?
#
loop_
_entity_poly.entity_id
_entity_poly.type
_entity_poly.pdbx_seq_one_letter_code
_entity_poly.pdbx_strand_id
1 'polypeptide(L)'
;MYGFCKCHLGWYGMDCARRRASSAPIPKAAIEEVIPKHHQNVATFPVAARDPPPAPTRRRPLIYMYDLDPLFNTRMLQYRLVRTSCLHRMFKPDNSSSFVTHGYSIETYFTEVLMTSAHRTYDPEEADFFFVPLLVTCYFWPVLGWSDHPWFGMPLAIVRPHQGAYMYRDAKRWIQQQHPWWDRRGGRDHIWMTAHDEGACWLPTEIYNTSIILTHWGRMDDVHVSGTAWGYDNYSAPLPPWPPHVEGDWRDIYDGHPCYTPGKDLVIPLFKPPGHYAHSPLMGAPPLQRDILLYLRGDTGPYRAHWYSRGIRQRLAKLGYMHDWAEKHRIFVGEQFMIPGTYSEHLARSVFCVVAPGDGYSGRGEDAVLHGCIPLIIMDGVHAVFESIIDWSAFSIRIAESAVNEQLPQFLKSISPAQIELMQRKIAMVWHRFAYTTGPLMQDNLAATYGANRVLRRHVRNLLPVNAVEADTRRTLDTVQRLTRGGMLPVPGWLGLDSIKEQNGTGVAWQGQPDGEWLGPVGHPQRAYRRFPVLNDAWHTILAWLHSRIPSTR
;
A
#
# COMPACT_ATOMS: atom_id res chain seq x y z
N MET A 1 -25.21 13.45 -4.90
CA MET A 1 -25.49 12.03 -4.62
C MET A 1 -25.43 11.81 -3.12
N TYR A 2 -26.58 11.52 -2.52
CA TYR A 2 -26.71 11.19 -1.10
C TYR A 2 -26.01 9.84 -0.84
N GLY A 3 -25.06 9.83 0.09
CA GLY A 3 -24.35 8.62 0.49
C GLY A 3 -25.27 7.63 1.20
N PHE A 4 -25.01 6.35 0.95
CA PHE A 4 -25.66 5.13 1.46
C PHE A 4 -27.00 4.75 0.84
N CYS A 5 -27.05 3.52 0.36
CA CYS A 5 -28.26 2.86 -0.11
C CYS A 5 -29.18 2.62 1.08
N LYS A 6 -30.40 3.18 1.05
CA LYS A 6 -31.48 2.67 1.90
C LYS A 6 -31.88 1.31 1.33
N CYS A 7 -31.64 0.24 2.08
CA CYS A 7 -32.00 -1.09 1.59
C CYS A 7 -33.51 -1.16 1.32
N HIS A 8 -33.86 -1.80 0.22
CA HIS A 8 -35.26 -2.12 -0.06
C HIS A 8 -35.83 -3.02 1.04
N LEU A 9 -37.15 -3.00 1.20
CA LEU A 9 -37.82 -3.88 2.15
C LEU A 9 -37.44 -5.33 1.85
N GLY A 10 -37.04 -6.08 2.89
CA GLY A 10 -36.56 -7.45 2.75
C GLY A 10 -35.05 -7.59 2.46
N TRP A 11 -34.31 -6.48 2.36
CA TRP A 11 -32.85 -6.49 2.21
C TRP A 11 -32.15 -5.83 3.39
N TYR A 12 -30.90 -6.22 3.65
CA TYR A 12 -30.06 -5.69 4.71
C TYR A 12 -28.56 -5.85 4.37
N GLY A 13 -27.70 -5.40 5.29
CA GLY A 13 -26.25 -5.41 5.17
C GLY A 13 -25.68 -4.09 4.68
N MET A 14 -24.36 -3.93 4.76
CA MET A 14 -23.66 -2.67 4.43
C MET A 14 -23.90 -2.21 2.98
N ASP A 15 -24.08 -3.16 2.06
CA ASP A 15 -24.31 -2.94 0.63
C ASP A 15 -25.73 -3.30 0.19
N CYS A 16 -26.64 -3.57 1.14
CA CYS A 16 -28.00 -4.02 0.85
C CYS A 16 -28.09 -5.26 -0.05
N ALA A 17 -27.04 -6.09 -0.09
CA ALA A 17 -26.97 -7.26 -0.95
C ALA A 17 -27.44 -8.55 -0.26
N ARG A 18 -27.90 -8.49 1.00
CA ARG A 18 -28.44 -9.66 1.70
C ARG A 18 -29.95 -9.62 1.77
N ARG A 19 -30.59 -10.71 1.37
CA ARG A 19 -32.03 -10.91 1.53
C ARG A 19 -32.34 -11.44 2.93
N ARG A 20 -33.37 -10.91 3.59
CA ARG A 20 -33.90 -11.48 4.83
C ARG A 20 -34.50 -12.84 4.52
N ALA A 21 -34.22 -13.84 5.35
CA ALA A 21 -34.68 -15.21 5.13
C ALA A 21 -36.21 -15.32 4.96
N SER A 22 -36.97 -14.43 5.62
CA SER A 22 -38.44 -14.36 5.55
C SER A 22 -39.02 -13.60 4.36
N SER A 23 -38.20 -13.05 3.46
CA SER A 23 -38.68 -12.26 2.32
C SER A 23 -39.04 -13.14 1.13
N ALA A 24 -40.16 -12.83 0.48
CA ALA A 24 -40.57 -13.48 -0.76
C ALA A 24 -39.48 -13.35 -1.85
N PRO A 25 -39.30 -14.36 -2.72
CA PRO A 25 -38.40 -14.25 -3.86
C PRO A 25 -38.81 -13.04 -4.73
N ILE A 26 -37.85 -12.18 -5.07
CA ILE A 26 -38.09 -11.11 -6.03
C ILE A 26 -38.01 -11.76 -7.42
N PRO A 27 -39.03 -11.57 -8.29
CA PRO A 27 -38.96 -12.04 -9.67
C PRO A 27 -37.72 -11.43 -10.35
N LYS A 28 -36.94 -12.24 -11.07
CA LYS A 28 -35.72 -11.81 -11.76
C LYS A 28 -35.93 -10.56 -12.64
N ALA A 29 -37.11 -10.43 -13.25
CA ALA A 29 -37.53 -9.26 -14.02
C ALA A 29 -37.53 -7.94 -13.21
N ALA A 30 -37.87 -7.98 -11.92
CA ALA A 30 -37.90 -6.79 -11.06
C ALA A 30 -36.48 -6.28 -10.71
N ILE A 31 -35.44 -7.09 -10.87
CA ILE A 31 -34.05 -6.66 -10.72
C ILE A 31 -33.53 -6.07 -12.05
N GLU A 32 -33.90 -6.68 -13.19
CA GLU A 32 -33.48 -6.25 -14.52
C GLU A 32 -34.20 -4.95 -14.99
N GLU A 33 -35.44 -4.72 -14.55
CA GLU A 33 -36.19 -3.48 -14.84
C GLU A 33 -35.72 -2.28 -14.01
N VAL A 34 -35.18 -2.51 -12.80
CA VAL A 34 -34.80 -1.44 -11.85
C VAL A 34 -33.37 -0.93 -12.08
N ILE A 35 -32.48 -1.76 -12.63
CA ILE A 35 -31.13 -1.32 -13.00
C ILE A 35 -31.23 -0.56 -14.33
N PRO A 36 -31.01 0.77 -14.35
CA PRO A 36 -31.07 1.53 -15.59
C PRO A 36 -30.14 0.90 -16.64
N LYS A 37 -30.52 0.89 -17.92
CA LYS A 37 -29.70 0.27 -18.99
C LYS A 37 -28.23 0.70 -18.98
N HIS A 38 -27.94 1.92 -18.55
CA HIS A 38 -26.57 2.46 -18.43
C HIS A 38 -25.79 1.91 -17.21
N HIS A 39 -26.45 1.28 -16.24
CA HIS A 39 -25.86 0.64 -15.06
C HIS A 39 -25.76 -0.89 -15.17
N GLN A 40 -26.35 -1.50 -16.20
CA GLN A 40 -26.33 -2.96 -16.40
C GLN A 40 -24.91 -3.53 -16.54
N ASN A 41 -23.94 -2.72 -17.00
CA ASN A 41 -22.54 -3.11 -17.12
C ASN A 41 -21.69 -2.76 -15.87
N VAL A 42 -22.28 -2.11 -14.87
CA VAL A 42 -21.58 -1.57 -13.69
C VAL A 42 -22.04 -2.25 -12.40
N ALA A 43 -23.33 -2.56 -12.28
CA ALA A 43 -23.91 -3.28 -11.16
C ALA A 43 -23.74 -4.80 -11.37
N THR A 44 -22.62 -5.35 -10.88
CA THR A 44 -22.45 -6.81 -10.82
C THR A 44 -22.76 -7.29 -9.41
N PHE A 45 -23.76 -8.16 -9.28
CA PHE A 45 -23.97 -8.89 -8.04
C PHE A 45 -22.71 -9.73 -7.75
N PRO A 46 -22.16 -9.67 -6.52
CA PRO A 46 -21.06 -10.54 -6.15
C PRO A 46 -21.47 -11.98 -6.39
N VAL A 47 -20.52 -12.83 -6.74
CA VAL A 47 -20.80 -14.22 -7.17
C VAL A 47 -21.65 -14.96 -6.13
N ALA A 48 -21.44 -14.71 -4.85
CA ALA A 48 -22.21 -15.27 -3.74
C ALA A 48 -23.68 -14.80 -3.66
N ALA A 49 -24.05 -13.66 -4.25
CA ALA A 49 -25.43 -13.13 -4.24
C ALA A 49 -26.30 -13.72 -5.36
N ARG A 50 -25.71 -14.50 -6.28
CA ARG A 50 -26.41 -15.01 -7.46
C ARG A 50 -27.21 -16.25 -7.12
N ASP A 51 -28.41 -16.36 -7.69
CA ASP A 51 -29.26 -17.56 -7.62
C ASP A 51 -29.06 -18.43 -8.89
N PRO A 52 -28.87 -19.76 -8.77
CA PRO A 52 -28.62 -20.50 -7.52
C PRO A 52 -27.24 -20.16 -6.93
N PRO A 53 -27.04 -20.38 -5.61
CA PRO A 53 -25.76 -20.10 -4.96
C PRO A 53 -24.59 -20.77 -5.69
N PRO A 54 -23.42 -20.10 -5.76
CA PRO A 54 -22.29 -20.60 -6.52
C PRO A 54 -21.75 -21.93 -5.99
N ALA A 55 -21.37 -22.82 -6.92
CA ALA A 55 -20.93 -24.20 -6.66
C ALA A 55 -19.61 -24.31 -5.84
N PRO A 56 -19.23 -25.50 -5.31
CA PRO A 56 -18.04 -25.70 -4.48
C PRO A 56 -16.68 -25.34 -5.12
N THR A 57 -16.63 -25.13 -6.44
CA THR A 57 -15.42 -24.86 -7.24
C THR A 57 -14.96 -23.40 -7.20
N ARG A 58 -15.35 -22.63 -6.17
CA ARG A 58 -15.01 -21.21 -6.06
C ARG A 58 -13.53 -21.02 -5.74
N ARG A 59 -12.97 -19.92 -6.25
CA ARG A 59 -11.59 -19.54 -5.95
C ARG A 59 -11.46 -19.13 -4.49
N ARG A 60 -10.72 -19.93 -3.71
CA ARG A 60 -10.35 -19.62 -2.31
C ARG A 60 -9.31 -18.48 -2.25
N PRO A 61 -9.19 -17.74 -1.13
CA PRO A 61 -9.98 -17.86 0.10
C PRO A 61 -11.43 -17.41 -0.09
N LEU A 62 -12.36 -18.08 0.59
CA LEU A 62 -13.72 -17.58 0.81
C LEU A 62 -13.74 -16.75 2.10
N ILE A 63 -14.14 -15.49 2.00
CA ILE A 63 -14.11 -14.54 3.10
C ILE A 63 -15.53 -14.11 3.41
N TYR A 64 -16.02 -14.44 4.62
CA TYR A 64 -17.27 -13.90 5.13
C TYR A 64 -17.01 -12.50 5.68
N MET A 65 -17.83 -11.53 5.31
CA MET A 65 -17.74 -10.17 5.84
C MET A 65 -18.88 -9.93 6.83
N TYR A 66 -18.55 -9.51 8.06
CA TYR A 66 -19.57 -9.20 9.05
C TYR A 66 -20.43 -7.99 8.64
N ASP A 67 -21.74 -8.12 8.82
CA ASP A 67 -22.66 -6.98 8.86
C ASP A 67 -22.69 -6.43 10.29
N LEU A 68 -21.67 -5.65 10.65
CA LEU A 68 -21.58 -5.03 11.98
C LEU A 68 -22.69 -4.02 12.21
N ASP A 69 -22.90 -3.65 13.47
CA ASP A 69 -23.69 -2.46 13.82
C ASP A 69 -23.17 -1.25 13.02
N PRO A 70 -24.05 -0.46 12.38
CA PRO A 70 -23.69 0.75 11.65
C PRO A 70 -22.76 1.70 12.42
N LEU A 71 -22.82 1.68 13.76
CA LEU A 71 -21.92 2.40 14.66
C LEU A 71 -20.44 2.21 14.35
N PHE A 72 -20.02 1.03 13.89
CA PHE A 72 -18.61 0.72 13.65
C PHE A 72 -18.12 1.07 12.24
N ASN A 73 -19.02 1.44 11.32
CA ASN A 73 -18.66 1.64 9.90
C ASN A 73 -19.49 2.72 9.19
N THR A 74 -20.67 2.38 8.66
CA THR A 74 -21.49 3.22 7.80
C THR A 74 -21.85 4.56 8.45
N ARG A 75 -22.02 4.61 9.79
CA ARG A 75 -22.18 5.88 10.51
C ARG A 75 -20.94 6.77 10.43
N MET A 76 -19.72 6.22 10.43
CA MET A 76 -18.49 7.00 10.28
C MET A 76 -18.46 7.74 8.93
N LEU A 77 -18.99 7.11 7.90
CA LEU A 77 -19.09 7.72 6.59
C LEU A 77 -20.28 8.70 6.48
N GLN A 78 -21.35 8.49 7.25
CA GLN A 78 -22.51 9.39 7.30
C GLN A 78 -22.19 10.70 8.04
N TYR A 79 -21.50 10.62 9.18
CA TYR A 79 -21.17 11.77 10.03
C TYR A 79 -19.88 12.49 9.62
N ARG A 80 -19.23 12.05 8.53
CA ARG A 80 -18.03 12.74 8.05
C ARG A 80 -18.37 14.19 7.68
N LEU A 81 -17.65 15.13 8.27
CA LEU A 81 -17.82 16.55 7.97
C LEU A 81 -17.01 16.97 6.75
N VAL A 82 -15.84 16.35 6.55
CA VAL A 82 -14.97 16.59 5.41
C VAL A 82 -15.25 15.55 4.33
N ARG A 83 -15.76 15.99 3.17
CA ARG A 83 -16.20 15.11 2.07
C ARG A 83 -15.08 14.23 1.48
N THR A 84 -13.83 14.70 1.55
CA THR A 84 -12.66 14.02 0.99
C THR A 84 -12.02 13.04 1.97
N SER A 85 -12.26 13.17 3.27
CA SER A 85 -11.58 12.34 4.28
C SER A 85 -12.02 10.87 4.18
N CYS A 86 -11.05 9.98 4.41
CA CYS A 86 -11.19 8.53 4.55
C CYS A 86 -11.86 7.77 3.39
N LEU A 87 -12.05 8.43 2.23
CA LEU A 87 -12.55 7.82 1.00
C LEU A 87 -11.45 7.67 -0.04
N HIS A 88 -11.53 6.60 -0.84
CA HIS A 88 -10.66 6.49 -2.01
C HIS A 88 -11.22 7.25 -3.22
N ARG A 89 -12.53 7.58 -3.25
CA ARG A 89 -13.19 8.30 -4.34
C ARG A 89 -14.38 9.15 -3.90
N MET A 90 -14.75 10.12 -4.74
CA MET A 90 -15.97 10.93 -4.63
C MET A 90 -16.77 10.91 -5.94
N PHE A 91 -18.09 10.95 -5.82
CA PHE A 91 -19.00 11.07 -6.96
C PHE A 91 -19.20 12.54 -7.36
N LYS A 92 -19.08 12.81 -8.66
CA LYS A 92 -19.36 14.12 -9.25
C LYS A 92 -20.81 14.21 -9.76
N PRO A 93 -21.33 15.42 -10.01
CA PRO A 93 -22.68 15.61 -10.56
C PRO A 93 -22.89 14.99 -11.95
N ASP A 94 -21.82 14.80 -12.72
CA ASP A 94 -21.82 14.20 -14.06
C ASP A 94 -21.76 12.66 -14.05
N ASN A 95 -22.04 12.02 -12.91
CA ASN A 95 -21.90 10.58 -12.67
C ASN A 95 -20.47 10.03 -12.80
N SER A 96 -19.44 10.87 -12.98
CA SER A 96 -18.05 10.42 -12.92
C SER A 96 -17.54 10.35 -11.47
N SER A 97 -16.41 9.70 -11.25
CA SER A 97 -15.72 9.65 -9.95
C SER A 97 -14.38 10.39 -10.01
N SER A 98 -14.03 11.11 -8.95
CA SER A 98 -12.66 11.60 -8.71
C SER A 98 -12.02 10.83 -7.57
N PHE A 99 -10.73 10.50 -7.70
CA PHE A 99 -9.97 9.90 -6.60
C PHE A 99 -9.57 10.94 -5.58
N VAL A 100 -9.51 10.50 -4.32
CA VAL A 100 -8.91 11.30 -3.25
C VAL A 100 -7.56 10.71 -2.90
N THR A 101 -6.57 11.57 -2.72
CA THR A 101 -5.20 11.23 -2.35
C THR A 101 -5.08 11.15 -0.83
N HIS A 102 -5.70 10.16 -0.22
CA HIS A 102 -5.68 9.97 1.22
C HIS A 102 -5.30 8.52 1.55
N GLY A 103 -4.18 8.34 2.26
CA GLY A 103 -3.59 7.01 2.48
C GLY A 103 -4.46 6.08 3.31
N TYR A 104 -5.17 6.61 4.30
CA TYR A 104 -6.06 5.83 5.17
C TYR A 104 -7.33 5.31 4.46
N SER A 105 -7.52 5.67 3.19
CA SER A 105 -8.65 5.22 2.40
C SER A 105 -8.61 3.73 2.04
N ILE A 106 -7.56 3.01 2.45
CA ILE A 106 -7.48 1.56 2.29
C ILE A 106 -8.64 0.83 2.97
N GLU A 107 -9.15 1.31 4.11
CA GLU A 107 -10.26 0.66 4.83
C GLU A 107 -11.53 0.64 3.97
N THR A 108 -11.86 1.78 3.37
CA THR A 108 -13.04 1.91 2.50
C THR A 108 -12.84 1.25 1.14
N TYR A 109 -11.63 1.33 0.58
CA TYR A 109 -11.28 0.65 -0.68
C TYR A 109 -11.36 -0.88 -0.54
N PHE A 110 -10.71 -1.44 0.48
CA PHE A 110 -10.67 -2.89 0.70
C PHE A 110 -12.08 -3.44 0.95
N THR A 111 -12.90 -2.72 1.72
CA THR A 111 -14.30 -3.07 1.96
C THR A 111 -15.09 -3.07 0.64
N GLU A 112 -14.98 -2.04 -0.19
CA GLU A 112 -15.68 -1.97 -1.50
C GLU A 112 -15.24 -3.09 -2.47
N VAL A 113 -13.94 -3.35 -2.56
CA VAL A 113 -13.40 -4.41 -3.41
C VAL A 113 -13.82 -5.78 -2.91
N LEU A 114 -13.77 -6.04 -1.60
CA LEU A 114 -14.23 -7.31 -1.04
C LEU A 114 -15.73 -7.51 -1.32
N MET A 115 -16.55 -6.46 -1.16
CA MET A 115 -18.00 -6.53 -1.36
C MET A 115 -18.39 -7.04 -2.76
N THR A 116 -17.60 -6.73 -3.78
CA THR A 116 -17.83 -7.10 -5.19
C THR A 116 -16.96 -8.28 -5.66
N SER A 117 -16.08 -8.79 -4.81
CA SER A 117 -15.12 -9.83 -5.15
C SER A 117 -15.75 -11.23 -5.22
N ALA A 118 -15.21 -12.08 -6.09
CA ALA A 118 -15.52 -13.51 -6.13
C ALA A 118 -15.11 -14.26 -4.85
N HIS A 119 -14.22 -13.67 -4.05
CA HIS A 119 -13.76 -14.21 -2.76
C HIS A 119 -14.77 -14.00 -1.62
N ARG A 120 -15.74 -13.09 -1.73
CA ARG A 120 -16.74 -12.87 -0.65
C ARG A 120 -17.75 -13.99 -0.61
N THR A 121 -18.03 -14.55 0.58
CA THR A 121 -19.16 -15.46 0.80
C THR A 121 -20.21 -14.85 1.74
N TYR A 122 -21.46 -15.26 1.57
CA TYR A 122 -22.56 -15.00 2.50
C TYR A 122 -22.88 -16.18 3.41
N ASP A 123 -22.30 -17.34 3.11
CA ASP A 123 -22.40 -18.52 3.97
C ASP A 123 -21.17 -18.57 4.89
N PRO A 124 -21.35 -18.35 6.19
CA PRO A 124 -20.26 -18.38 7.17
C PRO A 124 -19.72 -19.80 7.41
N GLU A 125 -20.43 -20.84 7.01
CA GLU A 125 -20.00 -22.23 7.20
C GLU A 125 -18.96 -22.67 6.16
N GLU A 126 -19.02 -22.14 4.94
CA GLU A 126 -17.99 -22.38 3.91
C GLU A 126 -16.78 -21.44 4.01
N ALA A 127 -16.84 -20.43 4.89
CA ALA A 127 -15.83 -19.39 4.99
C ALA A 127 -14.47 -19.93 5.46
N ASP A 128 -13.42 -19.50 4.75
CA ASP A 128 -12.03 -19.67 5.16
C ASP A 128 -11.64 -18.67 6.24
N PHE A 129 -12.08 -17.42 6.07
CA PHE A 129 -11.78 -16.30 6.95
C PHE A 129 -12.99 -15.41 7.17
N PHE A 130 -12.96 -14.62 8.24
CA PHE A 130 -13.96 -13.63 8.61
C PHE A 130 -13.33 -12.24 8.61
N PHE A 131 -13.76 -11.36 7.70
CA PHE A 131 -13.31 -9.97 7.68
C PHE A 131 -14.21 -9.08 8.54
N VAL A 132 -13.59 -8.25 9.38
CA VAL A 132 -14.29 -7.31 10.25
C VAL A 132 -14.15 -5.88 9.70
N PRO A 133 -15.20 -5.31 9.05
CA PRO A 133 -15.10 -4.04 8.33
C PRO A 133 -15.25 -2.84 9.27
N LEU A 134 -14.25 -2.57 10.12
CA LEU A 134 -14.17 -1.34 10.91
C LEU A 134 -13.58 -0.20 10.07
N LEU A 135 -14.11 1.01 10.26
CA LEU A 135 -13.61 2.23 9.63
C LEU A 135 -13.00 3.17 10.69
N VAL A 136 -11.97 2.69 11.41
CA VAL A 136 -11.37 3.43 12.53
C VAL A 136 -10.67 4.70 12.06
N THR A 137 -10.10 4.71 10.86
CA THR A 137 -9.43 5.91 10.33
C THR A 137 -10.44 7.00 9.94
N CYS A 138 -11.61 6.61 9.42
CA CYS A 138 -12.73 7.53 9.23
C CYS A 138 -13.24 8.09 10.55
N TYR A 139 -13.21 7.27 11.60
CA TYR A 139 -13.59 7.71 12.93
C TYR A 139 -12.58 8.74 13.48
N PHE A 140 -11.27 8.44 13.46
CA PHE A 140 -10.23 9.38 13.91
C PHE A 140 -10.20 10.68 13.13
N TRP A 141 -10.52 10.63 11.85
CA TRP A 141 -10.66 11.80 11.00
C TRP A 141 -11.69 11.58 9.90
N PRO A 142 -12.80 12.36 9.86
CA PRO A 142 -13.03 13.63 10.56
C PRO A 142 -14.09 13.55 11.69
N VAL A 143 -14.47 12.37 12.18
CA VAL A 143 -15.64 12.23 13.08
C VAL A 143 -15.31 12.59 14.53
N LEU A 144 -14.28 11.97 15.10
CA LEU A 144 -13.86 12.13 16.48
C LEU A 144 -13.48 13.59 16.78
N GLY A 145 -14.05 14.13 17.85
CA GLY A 145 -13.84 15.52 18.28
C GLY A 145 -14.70 16.55 17.56
N TRP A 146 -15.46 16.15 16.53
CA TRP A 146 -16.37 17.03 15.80
C TRP A 146 -17.85 16.60 15.83
N SER A 147 -18.13 15.42 16.39
CA SER A 147 -19.48 14.91 16.60
C SER A 147 -19.70 14.62 18.08
N ASP A 148 -20.90 14.88 18.59
CA ASP A 148 -21.26 14.59 19.99
C ASP A 148 -21.36 13.08 20.29
N HIS A 149 -21.40 12.25 19.25
CA HIS A 149 -21.47 10.79 19.30
C HIS A 149 -21.03 10.21 17.93
N PRO A 150 -20.38 9.03 17.86
CA PRO A 150 -20.11 8.09 18.96
C PRO A 150 -18.81 8.30 19.72
N TRP A 151 -18.84 7.80 20.96
CA TRP A 151 -17.69 7.67 21.86
C TRP A 151 -17.45 6.21 22.18
N PHE A 152 -16.19 5.79 22.19
CA PHE A 152 -15.77 4.45 22.57
C PHE A 152 -14.89 4.52 23.81
N GLY A 153 -15.33 3.85 24.88
CA GLY A 153 -14.73 3.99 26.21
C GLY A 153 -15.14 5.29 26.91
N MET A 154 -14.41 6.38 26.66
CA MET A 154 -14.55 7.66 27.35
C MET A 154 -15.06 8.73 26.37
N PRO A 155 -15.89 9.72 26.75
CA PRO A 155 -16.28 10.80 25.85
C PRO A 155 -15.18 11.88 25.70
N LEU A 156 -13.98 11.48 25.24
CA LEU A 156 -12.81 12.34 25.18
C LEU A 156 -11.98 12.10 23.90
N ALA A 157 -11.75 13.17 23.13
CA ALA A 157 -11.00 13.12 21.87
C ALA A 157 -9.49 13.45 22.02
N ILE A 158 -8.95 13.46 23.25
CA ILE A 158 -7.56 13.86 23.51
C ILE A 158 -6.55 12.79 23.13
N VAL A 159 -6.90 11.49 23.25
CA VAL A 159 -6.06 10.37 22.80
C VAL A 159 -6.89 9.54 21.84
N ARG A 160 -6.70 9.73 20.53
CA ARG A 160 -7.46 9.02 19.50
C ARG A 160 -7.26 7.50 19.54
N PRO A 161 -6.02 6.97 19.73
CA PRO A 161 -5.79 5.53 19.89
C PRO A 161 -6.62 4.87 20.98
N HIS A 162 -6.88 5.56 22.11
CA HIS A 162 -7.80 5.06 23.15
C HIS A 162 -9.18 4.79 22.55
N GLN A 163 -9.78 5.76 21.86
CA GLN A 163 -11.08 5.59 21.24
C GLN A 163 -11.07 4.45 20.20
N GLY A 164 -10.00 4.34 19.42
CA GLY A 164 -9.84 3.28 18.43
C GLY A 164 -9.76 1.91 19.08
N ALA A 165 -8.94 1.75 20.12
CA ALA A 165 -8.77 0.49 20.84
C ALA A 165 -10.11 0.01 21.42
N TYR A 166 -10.88 0.92 22.02
CA TYR A 166 -12.22 0.61 22.52
C TYR A 166 -13.22 0.32 21.39
N MET A 167 -13.13 1.00 20.24
CA MET A 167 -13.95 0.69 19.07
C MET A 167 -13.71 -0.74 18.57
N TYR A 168 -12.44 -1.18 18.49
CA TYR A 168 -12.10 -2.57 18.16
C TYR A 168 -12.66 -3.55 19.18
N ARG A 169 -12.45 -3.27 20.47
CA ARG A 169 -12.91 -4.10 21.59
C ARG A 169 -14.43 -4.26 21.60
N ASP A 170 -15.15 -3.16 21.44
CA ASP A 170 -16.62 -3.13 21.47
C ASP A 170 -17.19 -3.81 20.22
N ALA A 171 -16.55 -3.68 19.06
CA ALA A 171 -16.93 -4.42 17.86
C ALA A 171 -16.74 -5.94 18.04
N LYS A 172 -15.61 -6.38 18.62
CA LYS A 172 -15.37 -7.80 18.94
C LYS A 172 -16.42 -8.35 19.91
N ARG A 173 -16.74 -7.61 20.97
CA ARG A 173 -17.80 -7.97 21.94
C ARG A 173 -19.16 -8.07 21.26
N TRP A 174 -19.50 -7.10 20.41
CA TRP A 174 -20.74 -7.12 19.64
C TRP A 174 -20.79 -8.37 18.73
N ILE A 175 -19.69 -8.71 18.03
CA ILE A 175 -19.61 -9.92 17.21
C ILE A 175 -19.90 -11.17 18.04
N GLN A 176 -19.26 -11.32 19.21
CA GLN A 176 -19.48 -12.47 20.09
C GLN A 176 -20.93 -12.58 20.59
N GLN A 177 -21.58 -11.44 20.86
CA GLN A 177 -22.99 -11.41 21.29
C GLN A 177 -23.95 -11.78 20.17
N GLN A 178 -23.67 -11.38 18.93
CA GLN A 178 -24.57 -11.59 17.79
C GLN A 178 -24.30 -12.90 17.03
N HIS A 179 -23.08 -13.43 17.10
CA HIS A 179 -22.64 -14.52 16.23
C HIS A 179 -21.69 -15.50 16.95
N PRO A 180 -21.81 -16.82 16.69
CA PRO A 180 -20.97 -17.83 17.34
C PRO A 180 -19.56 -17.98 16.71
N TRP A 181 -19.33 -17.39 15.52
CA TRP A 181 -18.15 -17.73 14.70
C TRP A 181 -16.82 -17.23 15.27
N TRP A 182 -16.84 -16.17 16.08
CA TRP A 182 -15.63 -15.73 16.78
C TRP A 182 -15.16 -16.81 17.78
N ASP A 183 -16.05 -17.21 18.67
CA ASP A 183 -15.73 -18.18 19.74
C ASP A 183 -15.44 -19.57 19.20
N ARG A 184 -16.04 -19.94 18.04
CA ARG A 184 -15.80 -21.23 17.36
C ARG A 184 -14.32 -21.54 17.17
N ARG A 185 -13.49 -20.52 16.91
CA ARG A 185 -12.04 -20.69 16.69
C ARG A 185 -11.17 -19.74 17.52
N GLY A 186 -11.79 -19.03 18.45
CA GLY A 186 -11.16 -18.01 19.27
C GLY A 186 -10.53 -16.91 18.42
N GLY A 187 -11.18 -16.46 17.34
CA GLY A 187 -10.71 -15.33 16.52
C GLY A 187 -9.56 -15.62 15.54
N ARG A 188 -9.07 -16.86 15.43
CA ARG A 188 -7.90 -17.23 14.60
C ARG A 188 -8.08 -17.09 13.10
N ASP A 189 -9.31 -17.13 12.62
CA ASP A 189 -9.68 -16.92 11.23
C ASP A 189 -10.26 -15.52 10.97
N HIS A 190 -10.15 -14.62 11.94
CA HIS A 190 -10.64 -13.24 11.83
C HIS A 190 -9.54 -12.30 11.33
N ILE A 191 -9.88 -11.47 10.36
CA ILE A 191 -9.01 -10.49 9.74
C ILE A 191 -9.43 -9.10 10.22
N TRP A 192 -8.49 -8.39 10.82
CA TRP A 192 -8.63 -6.98 11.21
C TRP A 192 -7.63 -6.13 10.45
N MET A 193 -7.98 -4.87 10.22
CA MET A 193 -7.12 -3.90 9.57
C MET A 193 -6.77 -2.77 10.52
N THR A 194 -5.49 -2.39 10.60
CA THR A 194 -4.98 -1.26 11.39
C THR A 194 -4.16 -0.33 10.48
N ALA A 195 -4.88 0.53 9.75
CA ALA A 195 -4.29 1.39 8.72
C ALA A 195 -3.79 2.76 9.23
N HIS A 196 -4.05 3.08 10.50
CA HIS A 196 -3.61 4.30 11.15
C HIS A 196 -2.09 4.31 11.39
N ASP A 197 -1.52 5.47 11.72
CA ASP A 197 -0.07 5.74 11.75
C ASP A 197 0.76 4.71 12.52
N GLU A 198 0.45 4.47 13.79
CA GLU A 198 1.19 3.48 14.58
C GLU A 198 0.58 2.06 14.47
N GLY A 199 -0.25 1.82 13.46
CA GLY A 199 -0.76 0.50 13.11
C GLY A 199 -1.42 -0.22 14.28
N ALA A 200 -0.97 -1.46 14.53
CA ALA A 200 -1.55 -2.31 15.56
C ALA A 200 -0.91 -2.16 16.95
N CYS A 201 0.00 -1.21 17.18
CA CYS A 201 0.67 -1.05 18.49
C CYS A 201 -0.31 -0.86 19.66
N TRP A 202 -1.50 -0.32 19.41
CA TRP A 202 -2.52 -0.04 20.42
C TRP A 202 -3.78 -0.89 20.23
N LEU A 203 -3.70 -1.95 19.42
CA LEU A 203 -4.81 -2.88 19.21
C LEU A 203 -5.03 -3.71 20.50
N PRO A 204 -6.25 -3.93 21.00
CA PRO A 204 -6.42 -4.72 22.20
C PRO A 204 -5.82 -6.13 22.11
N THR A 205 -5.12 -6.57 23.15
CA THR A 205 -4.40 -7.85 23.23
C THR A 205 -5.31 -9.04 22.96
N GLU A 206 -6.58 -8.97 23.38
CA GLU A 206 -7.59 -10.02 23.12
C GLU A 206 -7.93 -10.21 21.63
N ILE A 207 -7.67 -9.20 20.80
CA ILE A 207 -7.82 -9.25 19.33
C ILE A 207 -6.46 -9.56 18.71
N TYR A 208 -5.42 -8.83 19.08
CA TYR A 208 -4.10 -8.96 18.46
C TYR A 208 -3.53 -10.38 18.58
N ASN A 209 -3.59 -10.99 19.76
CA ASN A 209 -2.93 -12.28 20.00
C ASN A 209 -3.57 -13.45 19.25
N THR A 210 -4.83 -13.31 18.86
CA THR A 210 -5.58 -14.42 18.26
C THR A 210 -5.82 -14.25 16.78
N SER A 211 -5.99 -13.02 16.30
CA SER A 211 -6.42 -12.74 14.93
C SER A 211 -5.28 -12.45 13.94
N ILE A 212 -5.66 -12.38 12.66
CA ILE A 212 -4.80 -11.96 11.56
C ILE A 212 -4.88 -10.44 11.43
N ILE A 213 -3.75 -9.75 11.55
CA ILE A 213 -3.71 -8.28 11.42
C ILE A 213 -3.10 -7.88 10.08
N LEU A 214 -3.85 -7.07 9.33
CA LEU A 214 -3.35 -6.32 8.19
C LEU A 214 -3.00 -4.90 8.64
N THR A 215 -1.72 -4.53 8.64
CA THR A 215 -1.26 -3.26 9.20
C THR A 215 -0.37 -2.50 8.22
N HIS A 216 -0.26 -1.18 8.37
CA HIS A 216 0.77 -0.40 7.67
C HIS A 216 2.10 -0.36 8.43
N TRP A 217 2.11 -0.70 9.73
CA TRP A 217 3.27 -0.51 10.58
C TRP A 217 3.93 -1.83 10.98
N GLY A 218 5.02 -2.19 10.30
CA GLY A 218 5.77 -3.43 10.52
C GLY A 218 6.73 -3.42 11.71
N ARG A 219 6.45 -2.65 12.77
CA ARG A 219 7.33 -2.54 13.95
C ARG A 219 7.24 -3.81 14.82
N MET A 220 8.39 -4.42 15.10
CA MET A 220 8.47 -5.73 15.76
C MET A 220 8.91 -5.65 17.23
N ASP A 221 9.10 -4.45 17.78
CA ASP A 221 9.51 -4.29 19.18
C ASP A 221 8.39 -4.78 20.12
N ASP A 222 8.68 -5.73 21.01
CA ASP A 222 7.73 -6.22 22.04
C ASP A 222 7.43 -5.16 23.10
N VAL A 223 8.42 -4.29 23.38
CA VAL A 223 8.25 -3.13 24.25
C VAL A 223 8.29 -1.89 23.39
N HIS A 224 7.13 -1.24 23.24
CA HIS A 224 6.99 -0.09 22.37
C HIS A 224 6.30 1.08 23.07
N VAL A 225 6.82 2.27 22.78
CA VAL A 225 6.18 3.56 23.11
C VAL A 225 5.89 4.30 21.83
N SER A 226 4.90 5.19 21.90
CA SER A 226 4.46 6.00 20.78
C SER A 226 5.60 6.85 20.23
N GLY A 227 5.86 6.71 18.93
CA GLY A 227 6.86 7.47 18.20
C GLY A 227 6.29 8.70 17.49
N THR A 228 4.98 8.94 17.60
CA THR A 228 4.31 10.07 16.97
C THR A 228 4.72 11.41 17.57
N ALA A 229 4.74 12.44 16.74
CA ALA A 229 4.84 13.83 17.15
C ALA A 229 3.48 14.54 17.10
N TRP A 230 2.41 13.83 16.78
CA TRP A 230 1.04 14.32 16.92
C TRP A 230 0.48 13.91 18.29
N GLY A 231 0.43 14.84 19.23
CA GLY A 231 0.09 14.54 20.64
C GLY A 231 -1.23 13.77 20.83
N TYR A 232 -2.22 13.99 19.97
CA TYR A 232 -3.49 13.27 20.02
C TYR A 232 -3.39 11.78 19.65
N ASP A 233 -2.28 11.35 19.03
CA ASP A 233 -2.02 9.95 18.68
C ASP A 233 -1.06 9.25 19.62
N ASN A 234 -0.65 9.93 20.70
CA ASN A 234 0.27 9.35 21.66
C ASN A 234 -0.42 8.22 22.44
N TYR A 235 -0.32 6.97 21.96
CA TYR A 235 -0.91 5.83 22.65
C TYR A 235 -0.25 5.53 24.00
N SER A 236 0.95 6.06 24.27
CA SER A 236 1.61 5.90 25.56
C SER A 236 1.08 6.86 26.63
N ALA A 237 0.23 7.83 26.25
CA ALA A 237 -0.36 8.78 27.18
C ALA A 237 -1.36 8.09 28.14
N PRO A 238 -1.17 8.19 29.47
CA PRO A 238 -2.16 7.69 30.40
C PRO A 238 -3.43 8.54 30.35
N LEU A 239 -4.56 7.91 30.63
CA LEU A 239 -5.85 8.58 30.85
C LEU A 239 -6.38 8.19 32.22
N PRO A 240 -7.07 9.09 32.93
CA PRO A 240 -7.73 8.73 34.18
C PRO A 240 -8.83 7.67 33.91
N PRO A 241 -9.12 6.79 34.88
CA PRO A 241 -10.27 5.89 34.78
C PRO A 241 -11.58 6.66 34.55
N TRP A 242 -12.53 6.02 33.87
CA TRP A 242 -13.88 6.52 33.59
C TRP A 242 -14.94 5.43 33.82
N PRO A 243 -15.28 5.10 35.08
CA PRO A 243 -16.26 4.06 35.38
C PRO A 243 -17.66 4.39 34.84
N PRO A 244 -18.48 3.39 34.47
CA PRO A 244 -18.16 1.96 34.41
C PRO A 244 -17.46 1.52 33.10
N HIS A 245 -17.06 2.46 32.24
CA HIS A 245 -16.58 2.14 30.88
C HIS A 245 -15.07 1.84 30.83
N VAL A 246 -14.30 2.52 31.68
CA VAL A 246 -12.84 2.40 31.83
C VAL A 246 -12.54 2.29 33.33
N GLU A 247 -12.22 1.10 33.82
CA GLU A 247 -12.05 0.86 35.27
C GLU A 247 -10.62 1.13 35.77
N GLY A 248 -9.63 1.23 34.87
CA GLY A 248 -8.21 1.38 35.21
C GLY A 248 -7.43 2.14 34.13
N ASP A 249 -6.13 1.85 34.02
CA ASP A 249 -5.33 2.37 32.93
C ASP A 249 -5.74 1.68 31.63
N TRP A 250 -6.12 2.46 30.63
CA TRP A 250 -6.56 1.92 29.35
C TRP A 250 -5.44 1.17 28.61
N ARG A 251 -4.18 1.44 28.94
CA ARG A 251 -3.02 0.80 28.31
C ARG A 251 -2.93 -0.69 28.62
N ASP A 252 -3.49 -1.10 29.76
CA ASP A 252 -3.58 -2.51 30.17
C ASP A 252 -4.33 -3.38 29.15
N ILE A 253 -5.15 -2.80 28.26
CA ILE A 253 -5.91 -3.57 27.27
C ILE A 253 -5.09 -3.98 26.04
N TYR A 254 -3.97 -3.30 25.76
CA TYR A 254 -3.12 -3.55 24.59
C TYR A 254 -1.67 -3.87 24.96
N ASP A 255 -1.23 -3.62 26.20
CA ASP A 255 0.12 -3.99 26.62
C ASP A 255 0.34 -5.51 26.50
N GLY A 256 1.58 -5.88 26.15
CA GLY A 256 2.02 -7.29 26.11
C GLY A 256 2.09 -7.94 24.72
N HIS A 257 2.12 -7.15 23.64
CA HIS A 257 2.38 -7.67 22.29
C HIS A 257 3.16 -6.66 21.42
N PRO A 258 3.89 -7.10 20.37
CA PRO A 258 4.52 -6.18 19.43
C PRO A 258 3.49 -5.53 18.50
N CYS A 259 3.85 -4.49 17.75
CA CYS A 259 2.92 -3.89 16.78
C CYS A 259 2.65 -4.77 15.55
N TYR A 260 3.53 -5.74 15.29
CA TYR A 260 3.49 -6.62 14.12
C TYR A 260 4.28 -7.91 14.38
N THR A 261 3.66 -9.06 14.11
CA THR A 261 4.31 -10.37 14.24
C THR A 261 4.52 -10.99 12.84
N PRO A 262 5.76 -11.10 12.34
CA PRO A 262 6.06 -11.78 11.08
C PRO A 262 5.51 -13.20 11.06
N GLY A 263 4.89 -13.59 9.95
CA GLY A 263 4.32 -14.94 9.81
C GLY A 263 2.98 -15.15 10.52
N LYS A 264 2.49 -14.20 11.34
CA LYS A 264 1.07 -14.12 11.77
C LYS A 264 0.34 -13.03 10.97
N ASP A 265 0.96 -11.86 10.91
CA ASP A 265 0.42 -10.63 10.35
C ASP A 265 1.03 -10.29 8.99
N LEU A 266 0.44 -9.29 8.31
CA LEU A 266 0.96 -8.77 7.04
C LEU A 266 1.04 -7.24 7.05
N VAL A 267 2.21 -6.71 6.70
CA VAL A 267 2.38 -5.29 6.40
C VAL A 267 1.87 -5.04 4.97
N ILE A 268 0.78 -4.29 4.84
CA ILE A 268 0.13 -3.99 3.55
C ILE A 268 0.54 -2.58 3.06
N PRO A 269 0.49 -2.31 1.74
CA PRO A 269 0.84 -0.99 1.21
C PRO A 269 -0.21 0.05 1.59
N LEU A 270 0.25 1.30 1.73
CA LEU A 270 -0.63 2.45 1.79
C LEU A 270 -1.41 2.60 0.48
N PHE A 271 -2.66 3.05 0.55
CA PHE A 271 -3.44 3.32 -0.65
C PHE A 271 -2.85 4.50 -1.45
N LYS A 272 -2.51 4.26 -2.73
CA LYS A 272 -2.01 5.26 -3.67
C LYS A 272 -2.80 5.18 -5.00
N PRO A 273 -3.58 6.21 -5.39
CA PRO A 273 -4.25 6.21 -6.67
C PRO A 273 -3.24 6.32 -7.83
N PRO A 274 -3.54 5.83 -9.05
CA PRO A 274 -2.63 5.89 -10.20
C PRO A 274 -2.05 7.27 -10.52
N GLY A 275 -2.83 8.33 -10.32
CA GLY A 275 -2.35 9.72 -10.48
C GLY A 275 -1.15 10.08 -9.57
N HIS A 276 -1.00 9.43 -8.42
CA HIS A 276 0.12 9.67 -7.49
C HIS A 276 1.48 9.24 -8.05
N TYR A 277 1.49 8.24 -8.93
CA TYR A 277 2.70 7.71 -9.58
C TYR A 277 2.66 7.88 -11.10
N ALA A 278 2.01 8.95 -11.57
CA ALA A 278 1.82 9.23 -13.00
C ALA A 278 3.13 9.45 -13.76
N HIS A 279 4.17 10.03 -13.15
CA HIS A 279 5.48 10.22 -13.80
C HIS A 279 6.35 8.96 -13.78
N SER A 280 5.83 7.84 -13.26
CA SER A 280 6.59 6.61 -13.21
C SER A 280 6.84 6.05 -14.62
N PRO A 281 8.09 5.75 -14.99
CA PRO A 281 8.39 5.01 -16.22
C PRO A 281 7.73 3.61 -16.25
N LEU A 282 7.42 3.03 -15.09
CA LEU A 282 6.69 1.77 -14.96
C LEU A 282 5.22 1.91 -15.41
N MET A 283 4.69 3.13 -15.38
CA MET A 283 3.39 3.55 -15.92
C MET A 283 3.47 4.11 -17.34
N GLY A 284 4.57 3.84 -18.06
CA GLY A 284 4.74 4.23 -19.45
C GLY A 284 5.09 5.70 -19.67
N ALA A 285 5.36 6.46 -18.60
CA ALA A 285 5.85 7.84 -18.71
C ALA A 285 7.19 7.86 -19.48
N PRO A 286 7.53 8.97 -20.17
CA PRO A 286 8.86 9.14 -20.75
C PRO A 286 9.95 8.85 -19.70
N PRO A 287 10.93 7.97 -19.98
CA PRO A 287 11.98 7.69 -19.03
C PRO A 287 12.78 8.96 -18.76
N LEU A 288 12.78 9.41 -17.52
CA LEU A 288 13.60 10.53 -17.07
C LEU A 288 14.99 10.01 -16.72
N GLN A 289 16.03 10.82 -17.00
CA GLN A 289 17.36 10.52 -16.50
C GLN A 289 17.32 10.56 -14.97
N ARG A 290 17.85 9.51 -14.32
CA ARG A 290 17.97 9.49 -12.87
C ARG A 290 19.19 10.28 -12.41
N ASP A 291 19.03 11.60 -12.34
CA ASP A 291 20.08 12.56 -12.05
C ASP A 291 20.12 13.01 -10.57
N ILE A 292 19.16 12.59 -9.74
CA ILE A 292 19.14 12.84 -8.30
C ILE A 292 19.71 11.61 -7.60
N LEU A 293 20.76 11.76 -6.78
CA LEU A 293 21.40 10.60 -6.13
C LEU A 293 20.52 10.02 -5.02
N LEU A 294 20.06 10.85 -4.08
CA LEU A 294 19.21 10.45 -2.96
C LEU A 294 18.10 11.47 -2.74
N TYR A 295 16.89 10.98 -2.45
CA TYR A 295 15.71 11.83 -2.30
C TYR A 295 14.89 11.53 -1.05
N LEU A 296 14.57 12.61 -0.32
CA LEU A 296 13.58 12.67 0.76
C LEU A 296 12.87 14.03 0.70
N ARG A 297 11.56 14.06 0.43
CA ARG A 297 10.78 15.31 0.45
C ARG A 297 9.54 15.19 1.31
N GLY A 298 9.47 15.82 2.46
CA GLY A 298 8.31 15.82 3.36
C GLY A 298 8.69 16.38 4.72
N ASP A 299 7.85 16.14 5.73
CA ASP A 299 8.14 16.58 7.10
C ASP A 299 9.44 15.93 7.59
N THR A 300 10.45 16.80 7.74
CA THR A 300 11.81 16.52 8.22
C THR A 300 11.96 16.81 9.71
N GLY A 301 10.88 17.20 10.38
CA GLY A 301 10.81 17.44 11.81
C GLY A 301 11.37 18.77 12.34
N PRO A 302 11.49 19.89 11.59
CA PRO A 302 12.04 21.13 12.13
C PRO A 302 11.20 21.73 13.26
N TYR A 303 9.89 21.43 13.29
CA TYR A 303 8.95 21.88 14.31
C TYR A 303 8.32 20.72 15.10
N ARG A 304 8.90 19.52 15.00
CA ARG A 304 8.39 18.32 15.67
C ARG A 304 9.18 18.04 16.94
N ALA A 305 8.64 17.17 17.78
CA ALA A 305 9.38 16.64 18.92
C ALA A 305 10.65 15.91 18.46
N HIS A 306 11.70 15.91 19.29
CA HIS A 306 13.01 15.38 18.91
C HIS A 306 13.00 13.86 18.61
N TRP A 307 12.01 13.12 19.12
CA TRP A 307 11.80 11.69 18.86
C TRP A 307 10.99 11.40 17.59
N TYR A 308 10.40 12.40 16.93
CA TYR A 308 9.71 12.22 15.65
C TYR A 308 10.58 11.45 14.67
N SER A 309 10.04 10.49 13.92
CA SER A 309 10.82 9.70 12.96
C SER A 309 12.04 8.99 13.58
N ARG A 310 12.03 8.78 14.91
CA ARG A 310 13.20 8.31 15.68
C ARG A 310 14.45 9.18 15.48
N GLY A 311 14.26 10.46 15.12
CA GLY A 311 15.34 11.41 14.83
C GLY A 311 16.00 11.26 13.45
N ILE A 312 15.59 10.30 12.62
CA ILE A 312 16.28 9.98 11.36
C ILE A 312 16.09 11.06 10.30
N ARG A 313 14.86 11.52 10.06
CA ARG A 313 14.61 12.57 9.07
C ARG A 313 15.29 13.89 9.44
N GLN A 314 15.32 14.22 10.74
CA GLN A 314 16.01 15.38 11.28
C GLN A 314 17.52 15.26 11.06
N ARG A 315 18.10 14.10 11.34
CA ARG A 315 19.53 13.85 11.13
C ARG A 315 19.91 13.98 9.66
N LEU A 316 19.12 13.41 8.75
CA LEU A 316 19.34 13.53 7.31
C LEU A 316 19.24 14.98 6.83
N ALA A 317 18.25 15.74 7.29
CA ALA A 317 18.10 17.16 6.95
C ALA A 317 19.29 17.99 7.47
N LYS A 318 19.71 17.73 8.72
CA LYS A 318 20.85 18.40 9.35
C LYS A 318 22.15 18.12 8.59
N LEU A 319 22.45 16.85 8.27
CA LEU A 319 23.63 16.47 7.50
C LEU A 319 23.59 17.04 6.08
N GLY A 320 22.42 16.99 5.42
CA GLY A 320 22.21 17.54 4.09
C GLY A 320 22.53 19.03 4.00
N TYR A 321 22.11 19.79 5.02
CA TYR A 321 22.42 21.21 5.14
C TYR A 321 23.90 21.47 5.48
N MET A 322 24.44 20.86 6.54
CA MET A 322 25.80 21.13 7.03
C MET A 322 26.88 20.80 6.00
N HIS A 323 26.67 19.78 5.18
CA HIS A 323 27.66 19.32 4.21
C HIS A 323 27.36 19.75 2.77
N ASP A 324 26.29 20.51 2.55
CA ASP A 324 25.86 20.99 1.23
C ASP A 324 25.67 19.84 0.23
N TRP A 325 24.87 18.85 0.63
CA TRP A 325 24.61 17.64 -0.15
C TRP A 325 23.84 17.90 -1.44
N ALA A 326 23.02 18.94 -1.48
CA ALA A 326 22.22 19.31 -2.65
C ALA A 326 23.11 19.69 -3.83
N GLU A 327 24.06 20.61 -3.63
CA GLU A 327 24.96 21.07 -4.69
C GLU A 327 26.03 20.03 -5.02
N LYS A 328 26.70 19.47 -3.99
CA LYS A 328 27.87 18.58 -4.20
C LYS A 328 27.51 17.17 -4.67
N HIS A 329 26.32 16.68 -4.31
CA HIS A 329 25.96 15.27 -4.51
C HIS A 329 24.61 15.08 -5.20
N ARG A 330 23.86 16.16 -5.50
CA ARG A 330 22.48 16.07 -6.01
C ARG A 330 21.59 15.22 -5.10
N ILE A 331 21.75 15.42 -3.79
CA ILE A 331 20.93 14.78 -2.75
C ILE A 331 19.97 15.82 -2.20
N PHE A 332 18.66 15.55 -2.31
CA PHE A 332 17.64 16.47 -1.82
C PHE A 332 16.92 15.87 -0.62
N VAL A 333 17.11 16.52 0.52
CA VAL A 333 16.41 16.22 1.78
C VAL A 333 15.77 17.49 2.28
N GLY A 334 14.44 17.54 2.39
CA GLY A 334 13.77 18.73 2.90
C GLY A 334 12.25 18.74 2.80
N GLU A 335 11.68 19.87 3.21
CA GLU A 335 10.24 20.11 3.19
C GLU A 335 9.68 20.34 1.79
N GLN A 336 8.35 20.29 1.67
CA GLN A 336 7.68 20.42 0.38
C GLN A 336 8.03 21.73 -0.35
N PHE A 337 8.15 22.84 0.37
CA PHE A 337 8.43 24.16 -0.20
C PHE A 337 9.90 24.40 -0.55
N MET A 338 10.81 23.53 -0.09
CA MET A 338 12.26 23.72 -0.27
C MET A 338 12.80 23.14 -1.58
N ILE A 339 12.07 22.21 -2.20
CA ILE A 339 12.53 21.48 -3.39
C ILE A 339 11.60 21.80 -4.57
N PRO A 340 12.01 22.69 -5.51
CA PRO A 340 11.22 23.07 -6.68
C PRO A 340 10.95 21.87 -7.59
N GLY A 341 9.73 21.78 -8.13
CA GLY A 341 9.31 20.65 -8.98
C GLY A 341 8.29 19.73 -8.30
N THR A 342 7.83 18.70 -9.00
CA THR A 342 6.75 17.83 -8.51
C THR A 342 7.30 16.63 -7.74
N TYR A 343 6.51 16.11 -6.79
CA TYR A 343 6.92 14.95 -5.98
C TYR A 343 7.13 13.69 -6.83
N SER A 344 6.18 13.38 -7.71
CA SER A 344 6.22 12.20 -8.59
C SER A 344 7.38 12.27 -9.59
N GLU A 345 7.66 13.44 -10.17
CA GLU A 345 8.81 13.62 -11.07
C GLU A 345 10.14 13.38 -10.35
N HIS A 346 10.34 13.94 -9.16
CA HIS A 346 11.59 13.74 -8.42
C HIS A 346 11.81 12.28 -8.04
N LEU A 347 10.77 11.55 -7.63
CA LEU A 347 10.89 10.10 -7.38
C LEU A 347 11.31 9.34 -8.65
N ALA A 348 10.79 9.72 -9.82
CA ALA A 348 11.18 9.13 -11.10
C ALA A 348 12.62 9.48 -11.52
N ARG A 349 13.14 10.64 -11.09
CA ARG A 349 14.51 11.11 -11.32
C ARG A 349 15.54 10.68 -10.26
N SER A 350 15.12 10.02 -9.20
CA SER A 350 16.02 9.67 -8.08
C SER A 350 16.58 8.27 -8.21
N VAL A 351 17.87 8.08 -7.97
CA VAL A 351 18.49 6.74 -7.91
C VAL A 351 18.03 6.03 -6.64
N PHE A 352 18.24 6.66 -5.48
CA PHE A 352 17.84 6.17 -4.16
C PHE A 352 16.77 7.06 -3.53
N CYS A 353 15.84 6.45 -2.78
CA CYS A 353 14.79 7.16 -2.06
C CYS A 353 14.73 6.71 -0.61
N VAL A 354 14.77 7.66 0.32
CA VAL A 354 14.79 7.37 1.76
C VAL A 354 13.45 6.78 2.20
N VAL A 355 13.53 5.66 2.92
CA VAL A 355 12.42 5.06 3.64
C VAL A 355 12.76 5.09 5.13
N ALA A 356 12.19 6.08 5.82
CA ALA A 356 12.35 6.30 7.25
C ALA A 356 10.97 6.55 7.91
N PRO A 357 10.81 6.27 9.21
CA PRO A 357 9.51 6.37 9.90
C PRO A 357 8.97 7.80 9.86
N GLY A 358 7.66 7.98 10.03
CA GLY A 358 7.05 9.30 10.23
C GLY A 358 6.49 9.41 11.65
N ASP A 359 5.21 9.76 11.75
CA ASP A 359 4.39 9.60 12.96
C ASP A 359 4.00 8.12 13.22
N GLY A 360 4.79 7.18 12.68
CA GLY A 360 4.46 5.77 12.52
C GLY A 360 5.09 5.22 11.25
N TYR A 361 4.30 4.53 10.41
CA TYR A 361 4.76 3.93 9.16
C TYR A 361 5.34 4.88 8.11
N SER A 362 6.07 4.30 7.15
CA SER A 362 6.69 5.01 6.05
C SER A 362 6.04 4.64 4.73
N GLY A 363 5.02 5.40 4.31
CA GLY A 363 4.41 5.29 2.97
C GLY A 363 5.36 5.64 1.80
N ARG A 364 6.66 5.77 2.07
CA ARG A 364 7.74 6.12 1.14
C ARG A 364 8.35 4.91 0.46
N GLY A 365 8.29 3.74 1.10
CA GLY A 365 8.78 2.50 0.50
C GLY A 365 8.00 2.19 -0.78
N GLU A 366 6.69 2.33 -0.72
CA GLU A 366 5.79 2.18 -1.85
C GLU A 366 6.02 3.28 -2.88
N ASP A 367 6.16 4.55 -2.45
CA ASP A 367 6.45 5.65 -3.37
C ASP A 367 7.72 5.40 -4.18
N ALA A 368 8.78 4.91 -3.53
CA ALA A 368 10.04 4.56 -4.18
C ALA A 368 9.85 3.43 -5.20
N VAL A 369 9.25 2.32 -4.76
CA VAL A 369 8.98 1.14 -5.59
C VAL A 369 8.09 1.47 -6.80
N LEU A 370 7.01 2.23 -6.59
CA LEU A 370 6.07 2.64 -7.64
C LEU A 370 6.70 3.56 -8.70
N HIS A 371 7.80 4.24 -8.37
CA HIS A 371 8.54 5.10 -9.30
C HIS A 371 9.85 4.47 -9.81
N GLY A 372 10.18 3.23 -9.43
CA GLY A 372 11.44 2.59 -9.81
C GLY A 372 12.68 3.15 -9.09
N CYS A 373 12.49 3.92 -8.03
CA CYS A 373 13.56 4.45 -7.19
C CYS A 373 14.00 3.38 -6.18
N ILE A 374 15.30 3.17 -6.00
CA ILE A 374 15.82 2.13 -5.09
C ILE A 374 15.55 2.57 -3.65
N PRO A 375 14.76 1.82 -2.85
CA PRO A 375 14.52 2.18 -1.47
C PRO A 375 15.81 2.10 -0.64
N LEU A 376 16.14 3.17 0.08
CA LEU A 376 17.14 3.18 1.15
C LEU A 376 16.40 3.13 2.49
N ILE A 377 16.31 1.94 3.07
CA ILE A 377 15.57 1.67 4.30
C ILE A 377 16.45 1.99 5.50
N ILE A 378 15.92 2.88 6.36
CA ILE A 378 16.54 3.35 7.60
C ILE A 378 15.48 3.26 8.71
N MET A 379 15.13 2.03 9.08
CA MET A 379 14.10 1.73 10.08
C MET A 379 14.48 0.42 10.80
N ASP A 380 15.15 0.53 11.94
CA ASP A 380 15.62 -0.64 12.67
C ASP A 380 14.43 -1.36 13.35
N GLY A 381 14.40 -2.70 13.28
CA GLY A 381 13.30 -3.49 13.85
C GLY A 381 11.94 -3.31 13.15
N VAL A 382 11.93 -2.76 11.92
CA VAL A 382 10.70 -2.51 11.15
C VAL A 382 10.76 -3.21 9.79
N HIS A 383 9.78 -4.09 9.55
CA HIS A 383 9.50 -4.62 8.21
C HIS A 383 8.79 -3.58 7.33
N ALA A 384 9.25 -3.46 6.10
CA ALA A 384 8.58 -2.79 5.02
C ALA A 384 7.40 -3.62 4.49
N VAL A 385 6.63 -3.02 3.58
CA VAL A 385 5.43 -3.62 3.00
C VAL A 385 5.75 -4.98 2.37
N PHE A 386 5.01 -6.01 2.76
CA PHE A 386 5.18 -7.38 2.29
C PHE A 386 6.58 -7.97 2.50
N GLU A 387 7.44 -7.42 3.34
CA GLU A 387 8.81 -7.91 3.52
C GLU A 387 8.90 -9.35 4.05
N SER A 388 7.85 -9.83 4.72
CA SER A 388 7.74 -11.24 5.11
C SER A 388 7.50 -12.22 3.95
N ILE A 389 7.15 -11.74 2.75
CA ILE A 389 6.80 -12.57 1.58
C ILE A 389 7.45 -12.12 0.26
N ILE A 390 8.06 -10.93 0.24
CA ILE A 390 8.81 -10.38 -0.88
C ILE A 390 10.22 -10.07 -0.39
N ASP A 391 11.22 -10.60 -1.08
CA ASP A 391 12.63 -10.33 -0.76
C ASP A 391 13.02 -8.89 -1.14
N TRP A 392 12.95 -7.98 -0.18
CA TRP A 392 13.38 -6.59 -0.35
C TRP A 392 14.88 -6.44 -0.59
N SER A 393 15.72 -7.38 -0.14
CA SER A 393 17.17 -7.30 -0.34
C SER A 393 17.56 -7.36 -1.82
N ALA A 394 16.69 -7.95 -2.66
CA ALA A 394 16.90 -8.02 -4.11
C ALA A 394 16.74 -6.66 -4.83
N PHE A 395 16.12 -5.65 -4.20
CA PHE A 395 15.81 -4.38 -4.87
C PHE A 395 15.90 -3.13 -3.98
N SER A 396 16.43 -3.25 -2.77
CA SER A 396 16.59 -2.15 -1.82
C SER A 396 17.92 -2.25 -1.08
N ILE A 397 18.27 -1.18 -0.37
CA ILE A 397 19.42 -1.13 0.53
C ILE A 397 18.90 -0.81 1.91
N ARG A 398 19.30 -1.62 2.90
CA ARG A 398 19.00 -1.36 4.30
C ARG A 398 20.28 -0.97 5.03
N ILE A 399 20.23 0.13 5.78
CA ILE A 399 21.31 0.54 6.68
C ILE A 399 20.73 0.77 8.08
N ALA A 400 21.55 0.55 9.10
CA ALA A 400 21.15 0.82 10.47
C ALA A 400 20.89 2.31 10.70
N GLU A 401 19.99 2.63 11.62
CA GLU A 401 19.71 4.01 12.05
C GLU A 401 20.99 4.73 12.55
N SER A 402 21.89 3.98 13.18
CA SER A 402 23.20 4.45 13.65
C SER A 402 24.23 4.70 12.54
N ALA A 403 24.05 4.11 11.36
CA ALA A 403 25.00 4.23 10.24
C ALA A 403 24.81 5.54 9.43
N VAL A 404 23.75 6.31 9.71
CA VAL A 404 23.49 7.59 9.03
C VAL A 404 24.47 8.66 9.52
N ASN A 405 25.44 9.00 8.68
CA ASN A 405 26.49 10.00 8.93
C ASN A 405 26.87 10.77 7.64
N GLU A 406 27.87 11.65 7.73
CA GLU A 406 28.35 12.49 6.63
C GLU A 406 28.90 11.72 5.42
N GLN A 407 29.25 10.44 5.57
CA GLN A 407 29.80 9.58 4.51
C GLN A 407 28.71 8.87 3.68
N LEU A 408 27.43 9.08 4.01
CA LEU A 408 26.31 8.51 3.27
C LEU A 408 26.40 8.75 1.74
N PRO A 409 26.78 9.95 1.24
CA PRO A 409 26.93 10.16 -0.20
C PRO A 409 28.03 9.31 -0.84
N GLN A 410 29.16 9.11 -0.15
CA GLN A 410 30.26 8.27 -0.62
C GLN A 410 29.86 6.80 -0.65
N PHE A 411 29.17 6.33 0.39
CA PHE A 411 28.59 5.00 0.42
C PHE A 411 27.64 4.78 -0.77
N LEU A 412 26.70 5.69 -1.04
CA LEU A 412 25.77 5.55 -2.16
C LEU A 412 26.47 5.60 -3.53
N LYS A 413 27.51 6.43 -3.68
CA LYS A 413 28.33 6.49 -4.91
C LYS A 413 29.21 5.24 -5.11
N SER A 414 29.48 4.47 -4.07
CA SER A 414 30.28 3.23 -4.17
C SER A 414 29.51 2.07 -4.81
N ILE A 415 28.18 2.15 -4.88
CA ILE A 415 27.35 1.12 -5.46
C ILE A 415 27.49 1.17 -6.98
N SER A 416 27.87 0.03 -7.57
CA SER A 416 28.16 -0.01 -9.01
C SER A 416 26.90 0.25 -9.86
N PRO A 417 27.06 0.82 -11.07
CA PRO A 417 25.95 0.97 -12.01
C PRO A 417 25.23 -0.36 -12.32
N ALA A 418 25.96 -1.48 -12.37
CA ALA A 418 25.39 -2.80 -12.61
C ALA A 418 24.47 -3.26 -11.45
N GLN A 419 24.83 -2.97 -10.20
CA GLN A 419 23.98 -3.27 -9.04
C GLN A 419 22.73 -2.38 -9.02
N ILE A 420 22.88 -1.08 -9.32
CA ILE A 420 21.75 -0.15 -9.47
C ILE A 420 20.78 -0.66 -10.54
N GLU A 421 21.32 -1.04 -11.71
CA GLU A 421 20.53 -1.56 -12.82
C GLU A 421 19.78 -2.84 -12.43
N LEU A 422 20.46 -3.77 -11.75
CA LEU A 422 19.88 -5.02 -11.27
C LEU A 422 18.70 -4.75 -10.31
N MET A 423 18.91 -3.91 -9.29
CA MET A 423 17.84 -3.56 -8.35
C MET A 423 16.66 -2.91 -9.05
N GLN A 424 16.89 -1.97 -9.97
CA GLN A 424 15.81 -1.32 -10.73
C GLN A 424 15.04 -2.29 -11.65
N ARG A 425 15.71 -3.27 -12.26
CA ARG A 425 15.04 -4.36 -13.00
C ARG A 425 14.17 -5.20 -12.08
N LYS A 426 14.63 -5.51 -10.86
CA LYS A 426 13.84 -6.22 -9.86
C LYS A 426 12.63 -5.42 -9.41
N ILE A 427 12.76 -4.10 -9.18
CA ILE A 427 11.61 -3.21 -8.92
C ILE A 427 10.58 -3.30 -10.05
N ALA A 428 11.03 -3.22 -11.32
CA ALA A 428 10.14 -3.31 -12.47
C ALA A 428 9.36 -4.64 -12.55
N MET A 429 9.87 -5.71 -11.93
CA MET A 429 9.15 -6.98 -11.82
C MET A 429 8.13 -6.99 -10.69
N VAL A 430 8.29 -6.22 -9.62
CA VAL A 430 7.46 -6.33 -8.40
C VAL A 430 6.56 -5.13 -8.11
N TRP A 431 6.80 -3.96 -8.73
CA TRP A 431 6.10 -2.70 -8.39
C TRP A 431 4.59 -2.82 -8.32
N HIS A 432 4.01 -3.61 -9.22
CA HIS A 432 2.58 -3.79 -9.33
C HIS A 432 1.95 -4.38 -8.05
N ARG A 433 2.70 -5.19 -7.30
CA ARG A 433 2.28 -5.73 -6.01
C ARG A 433 2.12 -4.65 -4.94
N PHE A 434 2.69 -3.46 -5.13
CA PHE A 434 2.60 -2.34 -4.19
C PHE A 434 1.51 -1.32 -4.60
N ALA A 435 0.84 -1.54 -5.74
CA ALA A 435 -0.27 -0.71 -6.20
C ALA A 435 -1.61 -1.41 -5.93
N TYR A 436 -2.62 -0.65 -5.51
CA TYR A 436 -4.00 -1.12 -5.56
C TYR A 436 -4.60 -0.73 -6.91
N THR A 437 -4.89 -1.72 -7.74
CA THR A 437 -5.43 -1.53 -9.09
C THR A 437 -6.74 -2.29 -9.33
N THR A 438 -7.17 -3.11 -8.36
CA THR A 438 -8.39 -3.91 -8.44
C THR A 438 -9.64 -3.03 -8.35
N GLY A 439 -10.68 -3.42 -9.10
CA GLY A 439 -11.94 -2.70 -9.21
C GLY A 439 -12.03 -1.84 -10.48
N PRO A 440 -13.24 -1.64 -11.03
CA PRO A 440 -13.43 -1.01 -12.34
C PRO A 440 -12.85 0.41 -12.38
N LEU A 441 -13.07 1.19 -11.32
CA LEU A 441 -12.60 2.58 -11.25
C LEU A 441 -11.08 2.70 -11.19
N MET A 442 -10.41 1.79 -10.47
CA MET A 442 -8.95 1.77 -10.44
C MET A 442 -8.38 1.40 -11.81
N GLN A 443 -8.97 0.40 -12.48
CA GLN A 443 -8.54 -0.03 -13.80
C GLN A 443 -8.72 1.07 -14.84
N ASP A 444 -9.84 1.78 -14.82
CA ASP A 444 -10.09 2.92 -15.72
C ASP A 444 -9.08 4.05 -15.48
N ASN A 445 -8.78 4.38 -14.22
CA ASN A 445 -7.81 5.41 -13.89
C ASN A 445 -6.38 5.03 -14.27
N LEU A 446 -6.02 3.76 -14.07
CA LEU A 446 -4.75 3.19 -14.47
C LEU A 446 -4.59 3.26 -15.99
N ALA A 447 -5.61 2.83 -16.74
CA ALA A 447 -5.63 2.86 -18.20
C ALA A 447 -5.55 4.29 -18.75
N ALA A 448 -6.28 5.24 -18.14
CA ALA A 448 -6.24 6.65 -18.51
C ALA A 448 -4.84 7.25 -18.28
N THR A 449 -4.25 7.00 -17.12
CA THR A 449 -2.89 7.47 -16.77
C THR A 449 -1.85 6.91 -17.73
N TYR A 450 -1.88 5.60 -17.99
CA TYR A 450 -1.00 4.94 -18.95
C TYR A 450 -1.21 5.48 -20.38
N GLY A 451 -2.47 5.70 -20.78
CA GLY A 451 -2.83 6.26 -22.08
C GLY A 451 -2.25 7.66 -22.30
N ALA A 452 -2.39 8.54 -21.30
CA ALA A 452 -1.80 9.89 -21.33
C ALA A 452 -0.28 9.83 -21.45
N ASN A 453 0.37 8.98 -20.65
CA ASN A 453 1.81 8.77 -20.68
C ASN A 453 2.30 8.25 -22.05
N ARG A 454 1.56 7.33 -22.67
CA ARG A 454 1.87 6.83 -24.02
C ARG A 454 1.85 7.93 -25.07
N VAL A 455 0.91 8.87 -24.99
CA VAL A 455 0.84 10.03 -25.89
C VAL A 455 2.04 10.95 -25.68
N LEU A 456 2.34 11.30 -24.42
CA LEU A 456 3.51 12.12 -24.07
C LEU A 456 4.80 11.49 -24.57
N ARG A 457 4.98 10.18 -24.36
CA ARG A 457 6.16 9.43 -24.83
C ARG A 457 6.32 9.48 -26.35
N ARG A 458 5.23 9.38 -27.11
CA ARG A 458 5.25 9.52 -28.57
C ARG A 458 5.61 10.94 -29.01
N HIS A 459 5.09 11.95 -28.31
CA HIS A 459 5.40 13.35 -28.61
C HIS A 459 6.88 13.67 -28.37
N VAL A 460 7.42 13.29 -27.20
CA VAL A 460 8.86 13.43 -26.88
C VAL A 460 9.73 12.72 -27.91
N ARG A 461 9.36 11.49 -28.32
CA ARG A 461 10.07 10.77 -29.38
C ARG A 461 10.13 11.56 -30.68
N ASN A 462 9.04 12.21 -31.09
CA ASN A 462 8.99 12.95 -32.35
C ASN A 462 9.75 14.28 -32.29
N LEU A 463 10.01 14.82 -31.09
CA LEU A 463 10.79 16.04 -30.88
C LEU A 463 12.30 15.80 -30.80
N LEU A 464 12.73 14.58 -30.47
CA LEU A 464 14.15 14.21 -30.48
C LEU A 464 14.61 14.02 -31.94
N PRO A 465 15.59 14.81 -32.45
CA PRO A 465 16.09 14.60 -33.79
C PRO A 465 16.70 13.20 -33.91
N VAL A 466 16.28 12.46 -34.93
CA VAL A 466 16.68 11.06 -35.24
C VAL A 466 18.21 10.87 -35.22
N ASN A 467 18.97 11.94 -35.46
CA ASN A 467 20.42 11.92 -35.57
C ASN A 467 21.18 11.95 -34.22
N ALA A 468 20.52 12.32 -33.11
CA ALA A 468 21.21 12.40 -31.81
C ALA A 468 21.36 11.03 -31.11
N VAL A 469 20.39 10.13 -31.33
CA VAL A 469 20.36 8.80 -30.68
C VAL A 469 21.30 7.82 -31.39
N GLU A 470 21.43 7.88 -32.72
CA GLU A 470 22.37 7.02 -33.46
C GLU A 470 23.85 7.38 -33.25
N ALA A 471 24.16 8.67 -33.07
CA ALA A 471 25.52 9.14 -32.85
C ALA A 471 26.07 8.73 -31.46
N ASP A 472 25.22 8.75 -30.43
CA ASP A 472 25.59 8.35 -29.07
C ASP A 472 25.69 6.83 -28.92
N THR A 473 24.81 6.09 -29.62
CA THR A 473 24.83 4.62 -29.66
C THR A 473 26.10 4.10 -30.35
N ARG A 474 26.53 4.72 -31.46
CA ARG A 474 27.80 4.37 -32.12
C ARG A 474 29.03 4.72 -31.28
N ARG A 475 29.04 5.88 -30.61
CA ARG A 475 30.15 6.25 -29.70
C ARG A 475 30.27 5.30 -28.51
N THR A 476 29.16 4.87 -27.94
CA THR A 476 29.13 3.97 -26.78
C THR A 476 29.56 2.55 -27.18
N LEU A 477 29.10 2.05 -28.33
CA LEU A 477 29.53 0.77 -28.89
C LEU A 477 31.03 0.76 -29.28
N ASP A 478 31.53 1.83 -29.89
CA ASP A 478 32.97 1.97 -30.22
C ASP A 478 33.84 2.03 -28.95
N THR A 479 33.33 2.66 -27.88
CA THR A 479 34.04 2.76 -26.60
C THR A 479 34.10 1.39 -25.91
N VAL A 480 32.99 0.64 -25.89
CA VAL A 480 32.93 -0.72 -25.34
C VAL A 480 33.79 -1.70 -26.17
N GLN A 481 33.82 -1.56 -27.50
CA GLN A 481 34.67 -2.38 -28.37
C GLN A 481 36.17 -2.04 -28.26
N ARG A 482 36.53 -0.79 -27.96
CA ARG A 482 37.93 -0.41 -27.67
C ARG A 482 38.39 -0.92 -26.30
N LEU A 483 37.52 -0.87 -25.29
CA LEU A 483 37.84 -1.37 -23.94
C LEU A 483 37.92 -2.90 -23.86
N THR A 484 37.28 -3.62 -24.78
CA THR A 484 37.32 -5.10 -24.84
C THR A 484 38.44 -5.66 -25.73
N ARG A 485 39.12 -4.84 -26.54
CA ARG A 485 40.27 -5.25 -27.37
C ARG A 485 41.64 -4.98 -26.72
N GLY A 486 41.70 -4.22 -25.63
CA GLY A 486 42.92 -4.02 -24.84
C GLY A 486 42.97 -4.99 -23.67
N GLY A 487 43.70 -6.10 -23.85
CA GLY A 487 43.87 -7.10 -22.80
C GLY A 487 44.64 -6.60 -21.56
N MET A 488 44.43 -7.36 -20.47
CA MET A 488 45.05 -7.30 -19.14
C MET A 488 44.45 -6.33 -18.13
N LEU A 489 43.71 -6.87 -17.16
CA LEU A 489 43.96 -6.74 -15.71
C LEU A 489 43.33 -7.93 -14.96
N PRO A 490 43.95 -8.45 -13.87
CA PRO A 490 43.61 -9.74 -13.27
C PRO A 490 42.44 -9.64 -12.29
N VAL A 491 41.63 -10.69 -12.24
CA VAL A 491 40.58 -10.91 -11.23
C VAL A 491 41.21 -11.58 -10.00
N PRO A 492 41.18 -11.00 -8.79
CA PRO A 492 41.44 -11.76 -7.57
C PRO A 492 40.20 -12.59 -7.24
N GLY A 493 40.29 -13.90 -7.49
CA GLY A 493 39.25 -14.84 -7.13
C GLY A 493 39.28 -15.16 -5.65
N TRP A 494 38.19 -14.89 -4.94
CA TRP A 494 37.70 -15.63 -3.78
C TRP A 494 36.21 -15.32 -3.59
N LEU A 495 35.35 -16.26 -4.00
CA LEU A 495 34.15 -16.75 -3.30
C LEU A 495 33.35 -17.61 -4.29
N GLY A 496 33.18 -18.88 -3.93
CA GLY A 496 32.95 -19.98 -4.86
C GLY A 496 31.57 -20.02 -5.50
N LEU A 497 31.57 -20.31 -6.79
CA LEU A 497 30.44 -20.76 -7.59
C LEU A 497 30.91 -21.96 -8.42
N ASP A 498 30.84 -23.15 -7.84
CA ASP A 498 30.87 -24.40 -8.63
C ASP A 498 29.48 -25.00 -8.62
N SER A 499 28.68 -24.64 -9.63
CA SER A 499 27.83 -25.57 -10.40
C SER A 499 26.79 -24.81 -11.24
N ILE A 500 27.21 -24.23 -12.37
CA ILE A 500 26.33 -24.12 -13.54
C ILE A 500 27.15 -24.59 -14.73
N LYS A 501 26.94 -25.85 -15.11
CA LYS A 501 27.51 -26.43 -16.32
C LYS A 501 27.02 -25.65 -17.54
N GLU A 502 27.97 -25.18 -18.33
CA GLU A 502 27.76 -24.76 -19.71
C GLU A 502 27.08 -25.87 -20.51
N GLN A 503 26.00 -25.53 -21.20
CA GLN A 503 25.63 -26.22 -22.42
C GLN A 503 25.77 -25.25 -23.58
N ASN A 504 26.82 -25.48 -24.37
CA ASN A 504 26.99 -24.95 -25.71
C ASN A 504 25.84 -25.44 -26.60
N GLY A 505 25.20 -24.53 -27.32
CA GLY A 505 24.15 -24.88 -28.27
C GLY A 505 23.76 -23.69 -29.15
N THR A 506 24.50 -23.54 -30.25
CA THR A 506 24.06 -23.09 -31.58
C THR A 506 23.05 -21.94 -31.68
N GLY A 507 23.51 -20.84 -32.30
CA GLY A 507 22.71 -19.68 -32.63
C GLY A 507 21.40 -20.03 -33.35
N VAL A 508 20.32 -19.44 -32.84
CA VAL A 508 19.06 -19.29 -33.57
C VAL A 508 18.87 -17.79 -33.78
N ALA A 509 19.07 -17.37 -35.02
CA ALA A 509 18.66 -16.06 -35.49
C ALA A 509 17.12 -15.98 -35.40
N TRP A 510 16.61 -15.10 -34.55
CA TRP A 510 15.19 -14.75 -34.55
C TRP A 510 14.93 -13.67 -35.59
N GLN A 511 14.62 -14.09 -36.82
CA GLN A 511 13.89 -13.26 -37.78
C GLN A 511 12.39 -13.39 -37.50
N GLY A 512 11.69 -12.27 -37.26
CA GLY A 512 10.23 -12.26 -37.15
C GLY A 512 9.59 -11.11 -36.37
N GLN A 513 9.61 -9.89 -36.96
CA GLN A 513 8.47 -8.95 -37.03
C GLN A 513 8.03 -8.11 -35.79
N PRO A 514 7.22 -7.04 -35.97
CA PRO A 514 7.65 -5.64 -35.98
C PRO A 514 7.22 -4.84 -34.73
N ASP A 515 7.68 -3.58 -34.67
CA ASP A 515 7.52 -2.57 -33.63
C ASP A 515 8.60 -2.55 -32.53
N GLY A 516 9.76 -2.04 -32.95
CA GLY A 516 10.74 -1.42 -32.06
C GLY A 516 10.12 -0.26 -31.27
N GLU A 517 9.75 -0.52 -30.02
CA GLU A 517 9.46 0.53 -29.03
C GLU A 517 10.38 0.36 -27.82
N TRP A 518 11.54 1.01 -27.87
CA TRP A 518 12.31 1.41 -26.70
C TRP A 518 13.24 2.59 -27.03
N LEU A 519 13.12 3.69 -26.28
CA LEU A 519 13.93 4.91 -26.38
C LEU A 519 14.24 5.46 -24.97
N GLY A 520 14.68 4.58 -24.06
CA GLY A 520 15.48 5.06 -22.93
C GLY A 520 16.91 5.34 -23.41
N PRO A 521 17.73 6.14 -22.70
CA PRO A 521 19.15 6.19 -22.98
C PRO A 521 19.69 4.75 -23.00
N VAL A 522 20.57 4.42 -23.95
CA VAL A 522 21.16 3.09 -24.11
C VAL A 522 21.71 2.64 -22.75
N GLY A 523 21.17 1.55 -22.18
CA GLY A 523 21.46 1.09 -20.81
C GLY A 523 20.39 1.39 -19.74
N HIS A 524 19.26 2.01 -20.05
CA HIS A 524 18.19 2.23 -19.07
C HIS A 524 17.46 0.89 -18.71
N PRO A 525 17.40 0.46 -17.44
CA PRO A 525 17.00 -0.91 -17.06
C PRO A 525 15.55 -1.31 -17.36
N GLN A 526 14.69 -0.35 -17.69
CA GLN A 526 13.25 -0.56 -17.63
C GLN A 526 12.67 -0.77 -19.03
N ARG A 527 12.21 -2.00 -19.29
CA ARG A 527 11.15 -2.25 -20.28
C ARG A 527 9.82 -1.93 -19.58
N ALA A 528 9.01 -1.05 -20.18
CA ALA A 528 7.66 -0.79 -19.70
C ALA A 528 6.88 -2.11 -19.59
N TYR A 529 6.15 -2.31 -18.49
CA TYR A 529 5.31 -3.49 -18.31
C TYR A 529 4.23 -3.52 -19.40
N ARG A 530 4.24 -4.55 -20.25
CA ARG A 530 3.41 -4.60 -21.48
C ARG A 530 2.06 -5.30 -21.30
N ARG A 531 1.75 -5.85 -20.12
CA ARG A 531 0.49 -6.57 -19.87
C ARG A 531 -0.43 -5.72 -19.02
N PHE A 532 -1.22 -4.87 -19.66
CA PHE A 532 -2.41 -4.31 -19.02
C PHE A 532 -3.61 -5.23 -19.30
N PRO A 533 -4.51 -5.43 -18.31
CA PRO A 533 -4.45 -4.91 -16.95
C PRO A 533 -3.39 -5.62 -16.09
N VAL A 534 -2.93 -4.92 -15.04
CA VAL A 534 -2.08 -5.49 -14.00
C VAL A 534 -2.93 -6.49 -13.18
N LEU A 535 -2.72 -7.79 -13.39
CA LEU A 535 -3.56 -8.84 -12.78
C LEU A 535 -3.07 -9.35 -11.41
N ASN A 536 -1.96 -8.82 -10.87
CA ASN A 536 -1.28 -9.33 -9.65
C ASN A 536 -0.94 -8.22 -8.65
N ASP A 537 -1.90 -7.34 -8.40
CA ASP A 537 -1.68 -6.14 -7.59
C ASP A 537 -1.59 -6.41 -6.07
N ALA A 538 -1.62 -5.36 -5.25
CA ALA A 538 -1.59 -5.48 -3.78
C ALA A 538 -2.75 -6.32 -3.22
N TRP A 539 -3.96 -6.15 -3.77
CA TRP A 539 -5.14 -6.93 -3.38
C TRP A 539 -4.92 -8.43 -3.64
N HIS A 540 -4.45 -8.79 -4.84
CA HIS A 540 -4.17 -10.19 -5.18
C HIS A 540 -3.02 -10.77 -4.34
N THR A 541 -2.04 -9.94 -3.97
CA THR A 541 -0.93 -10.35 -3.09
C THR A 541 -1.44 -10.70 -1.69
N ILE A 542 -2.34 -9.90 -1.12
CA ILE A 542 -2.99 -10.19 0.18
C ILE A 542 -3.81 -11.50 0.09
N LEU A 543 -4.61 -11.67 -0.95
CA LEU A 543 -5.43 -12.88 -1.12
C LEU A 543 -4.59 -14.14 -1.31
N ALA A 544 -3.49 -14.06 -2.06
CA ALA A 544 -2.57 -15.19 -2.23
C ALA A 544 -1.89 -15.58 -0.90
N TRP A 545 -1.54 -14.59 -0.07
CA TRP A 545 -1.01 -14.84 1.26
C TRP A 545 -2.07 -15.49 2.18
N LEU A 546 -3.30 -14.99 2.19
CA LEU A 546 -4.40 -15.63 2.93
C LEU A 546 -4.66 -17.06 2.45
N HIS A 547 -4.65 -17.30 1.13
CA HIS A 547 -4.79 -18.64 0.57
C HIS A 547 -3.74 -19.60 1.10
N SER A 548 -2.48 -19.16 1.20
CA SER A 548 -1.37 -20.00 1.72
C SER A 548 -1.54 -20.42 3.19
N ARG A 549 -2.48 -19.79 3.91
CA ARG A 549 -2.79 -20.10 5.32
C ARG A 549 -4.00 -20.99 5.51
N ILE A 550 -4.69 -21.36 4.44
CA ILE A 550 -5.77 -22.33 4.52
C ILE A 550 -5.12 -23.70 4.78
N PRO A 551 -5.48 -24.41 5.87
CA PRO A 551 -4.95 -25.74 6.13
C PRO A 551 -5.20 -26.67 4.94
N SER A 552 -4.24 -27.54 4.61
CA SER A 552 -4.34 -28.48 3.49
C SER A 552 -5.49 -29.49 3.61
N THR A 553 -6.10 -29.60 4.80
CA THR A 553 -7.23 -30.49 5.10
C THR A 553 -8.60 -29.93 4.71
N ARG A 554 -8.66 -28.85 3.92
CA ARG A 554 -9.87 -28.03 3.68
C ARG A 554 -10.20 -27.77 2.22
#